data_AF-A0A060BRC7-F1
#
_entry.id   AF-A0A060BRC7-F1
#
_cell.length_a   1.000
_cell.length_b   1.000
_cell.length_c   1.000
_cell.angle_alpha   90.00
_cell.angle_beta   90.00
_cell.angle_gamma   90.00
#
_symmetry.space_group_name_H-M   'P 1'
#
loop_
_entity.id
_entity.type
_entity.pdbx_description
1 polymer ?
#
loop_
_entity_poly.entity_id
_entity_poly.type
_entity_poly.pdbx_seq_one_letter_code
_entity_poly.pdbx_strand_id
1 'polypeptide(L)'
;MLDAAARACGSQRFSLLHAGDPDPQLANVQEAHRQGRAAIRAARGAIKVGMSLAIPDDQAVGRHSRLAEKRREVYEPFFEAGRDDDFVGVQTYNRTRIDAKGTLPKPNDGLHSQTGDEFYPAALGGAVRYAHQATGKPVLVTENGIADPNADDTLRQRFL
;
A
#
# COMPACT_ATOMS: atom_id res chain seq x y z
N MET A 1 -13.65 -18.57 6.13
CA MET A 1 -14.39 -17.29 6.13
C MET A 1 -14.77 -16.88 4.71
N LEU A 2 -13.82 -16.80 3.77
CA LEU A 2 -14.09 -16.40 2.37
C LEU A 2 -15.07 -17.34 1.64
N ASP A 3 -14.95 -18.67 1.79
CA ASP A 3 -15.89 -19.60 1.15
C ASP A 3 -17.34 -19.45 1.61
N ALA A 4 -17.54 -19.09 2.88
CA ALA A 4 -18.87 -18.86 3.43
C ALA A 4 -19.48 -17.58 2.85
N ALA A 5 -18.69 -16.51 2.72
CA ALA A 5 -19.09 -15.29 2.07
C ALA A 5 -19.40 -15.50 0.57
N ALA A 6 -18.54 -16.26 -0.13
CA ALA A 6 -18.74 -16.64 -1.52
C ALA A 6 -20.07 -17.36 -1.74
N ARG A 7 -20.40 -18.34 -0.90
CA ARG A 7 -21.69 -19.05 -0.93
C ARG A 7 -22.86 -18.11 -0.62
N ALA A 8 -22.73 -17.23 0.37
CA ALA A 8 -23.79 -16.32 0.78
C ALA A 8 -24.15 -15.29 -0.33
N CYS A 9 -23.18 -14.84 -1.12
CA CYS A 9 -23.41 -13.91 -2.22
C CYS A 9 -23.55 -14.58 -3.60
N GLY A 10 -23.47 -15.90 -3.67
CA GLY A 10 -23.56 -16.66 -4.92
C GLY A 10 -22.39 -16.43 -5.91
N SER A 11 -21.24 -15.94 -5.42
CA SER A 11 -20.09 -15.65 -6.28
C SER A 11 -19.13 -16.82 -6.36
N GLN A 12 -18.80 -17.23 -7.59
CA GLN A 12 -17.75 -18.23 -7.86
C GLN A 12 -16.34 -17.63 -7.88
N ARG A 13 -16.23 -16.29 -7.79
CA ARG A 13 -14.97 -15.53 -7.88
C ARG A 13 -14.86 -14.53 -6.73
N PHE A 14 -15.38 -14.89 -5.56
CA PHE A 14 -15.36 -14.02 -4.40
C PHE A 14 -13.92 -13.75 -3.97
N SER A 15 -13.59 -12.48 -3.82
CA SER A 15 -12.31 -12.03 -3.28
C SER A 15 -12.53 -10.87 -2.33
N LEU A 16 -11.67 -10.76 -1.33
CA LEU A 16 -11.69 -9.73 -0.32
C LEU A 16 -10.42 -8.89 -0.43
N LEU A 17 -10.57 -7.57 -0.40
CA LEU A 17 -9.43 -6.65 -0.34
C LEU A 17 -8.54 -7.04 0.84
N HIS A 18 -7.24 -7.17 0.60
CA HIS A 18 -6.22 -7.54 1.58
C HIS A 18 -6.11 -9.03 1.95
N ALA A 19 -7.07 -9.90 1.58
CA ALA A 19 -7.06 -11.30 2.03
C ALA A 19 -7.50 -12.34 0.97
N GLY A 20 -7.91 -11.91 -0.23
CA GLY A 20 -8.33 -12.79 -1.32
C GLY A 20 -7.43 -12.74 -2.56
N ASP A 21 -7.87 -13.43 -3.62
CA ASP A 21 -7.22 -13.42 -4.93
C ASP A 21 -7.28 -12.01 -5.56
N PRO A 22 -6.14 -11.38 -5.90
CA PRO A 22 -6.14 -10.04 -6.49
C PRO A 22 -6.77 -9.99 -7.90
N ASP A 23 -6.73 -11.09 -8.66
CA ASP A 23 -7.15 -11.11 -10.07
C ASP A 23 -8.63 -10.73 -10.29
N PRO A 24 -9.62 -11.33 -9.59
CA PRO A 24 -11.02 -10.90 -9.70
C PRO A 24 -11.30 -9.53 -9.08
N GLN A 25 -10.37 -8.99 -8.28
CA GLN A 25 -10.59 -7.78 -7.51
C GLN A 25 -10.10 -6.52 -8.21
N LEU A 26 -8.92 -6.57 -8.85
CA LEU A 26 -8.20 -5.38 -9.27
C LEU A 26 -9.03 -4.45 -10.16
N ALA A 27 -9.62 -5.00 -11.24
CA ALA A 27 -10.43 -4.23 -12.16
C ALA A 27 -11.65 -3.57 -11.49
N ASN A 28 -12.29 -4.26 -10.53
CA ASN A 28 -13.45 -3.75 -9.82
C ASN A 28 -13.07 -2.61 -8.87
N VAL A 29 -11.93 -2.70 -8.18
CA VAL A 29 -11.44 -1.63 -7.30
C VAL A 29 -11.04 -0.39 -8.09
N GLN A 30 -10.37 -0.57 -9.23
CA GLN A 30 -10.01 0.53 -10.12
C GLN A 30 -11.26 1.25 -10.66
N GLU A 31 -12.27 0.48 -11.08
CA GLU A 31 -13.51 1.06 -11.57
C GLU A 31 -14.30 1.77 -10.46
N ALA A 32 -14.39 1.14 -9.28
CA ALA A 32 -15.04 1.76 -8.12
C ALA A 32 -14.39 3.10 -7.75
N HIS A 33 -13.06 3.20 -7.83
CA HIS A 33 -12.36 4.47 -7.61
C HIS A 33 -12.74 5.54 -8.65
N ARG A 34 -12.71 5.19 -9.94
CA ARG A 34 -13.07 6.13 -11.02
C ARG A 34 -14.50 6.64 -10.86
N GLN A 35 -15.44 5.75 -10.55
CA GLN A 35 -16.84 6.11 -10.30
C GLN A 35 -16.99 6.97 -9.04
N GLY A 36 -16.31 6.63 -7.95
CA GLY A 36 -16.30 7.41 -6.72
C GLY A 36 -15.77 8.83 -6.94
N ARG A 37 -14.66 8.97 -7.65
CA ARG A 37 -14.10 10.27 -8.04
C ARG A 37 -15.08 11.08 -8.89
N ALA A 38 -15.71 10.45 -9.89
CA ALA A 38 -16.70 11.12 -10.74
C ALA A 38 -17.90 11.62 -9.94
N ALA A 39 -18.43 10.79 -9.03
CA ALA A 39 -19.55 11.15 -8.16
C ALA A 39 -19.20 12.32 -7.22
N ILE A 40 -18.00 12.29 -6.60
CA ILE A 40 -17.52 13.39 -5.74
C ILE A 40 -17.41 14.69 -6.55
N ARG A 41 -16.82 14.63 -7.75
CA ARG A 41 -16.67 15.82 -8.62
C ARG A 41 -18.02 16.38 -9.07
N ALA A 42 -18.99 15.52 -9.39
CA ALA A 42 -20.34 15.93 -9.77
C ALA A 42 -21.08 16.64 -8.62
N ALA A 43 -20.89 16.17 -7.38
CA ALA A 43 -21.50 16.79 -6.21
C ALA A 43 -20.76 18.07 -5.77
N ARG A 44 -19.42 18.07 -5.76
CA ARG A 44 -18.56 19.17 -5.30
C ARG A 44 -17.22 19.18 -6.03
N GLY A 45 -17.15 19.83 -7.18
CA GLY A 45 -15.96 19.86 -8.05
C GLY A 45 -14.68 20.44 -7.44
N ALA A 46 -14.78 21.23 -6.36
CA ALA A 46 -13.63 21.81 -5.67
C ALA A 46 -12.91 20.84 -4.70
N ILE A 47 -13.57 19.73 -4.31
CA ILE A 47 -12.96 18.75 -3.39
C ILE A 47 -11.85 17.99 -4.13
N LYS A 48 -10.68 17.92 -3.49
CA LYS A 48 -9.54 17.14 -3.96
C LYS A 48 -9.76 15.67 -3.71
N VAL A 49 -9.54 14.83 -4.72
CA VAL A 49 -9.73 13.38 -4.65
C VAL A 49 -8.42 12.66 -4.95
N GLY A 50 -8.12 11.62 -4.17
CA GLY A 50 -6.95 10.77 -4.35
C GLY A 50 -7.17 9.39 -3.74
N MET A 51 -6.49 8.39 -4.30
CA MET A 51 -6.47 7.02 -3.76
C MET A 51 -5.41 6.88 -2.67
N SER A 52 -5.77 6.28 -1.53
CA SER A 52 -4.83 5.89 -0.47
C SER A 52 -4.27 4.49 -0.74
N LEU A 53 -2.95 4.34 -0.76
CA LEU A 53 -2.26 3.11 -1.16
C LEU A 53 -1.27 2.63 -0.10
N ALA A 54 -1.29 1.32 0.17
CA ALA A 54 -0.30 0.64 0.99
C ALA A 54 1.02 0.47 0.23
N ILE A 55 1.99 1.33 0.54
CA ILE A 55 3.28 1.41 -0.15
C ILE A 55 4.39 1.29 0.92
N PRO A 56 4.92 0.09 1.19
CA PRO A 56 6.15 -0.06 1.95
C PRO A 56 7.32 0.62 1.23
N ASP A 57 8.39 0.90 1.96
CA ASP A 57 9.67 1.28 1.34
C ASP A 57 10.33 0.03 0.73
N ASP A 58 9.97 -0.27 -0.52
CA ASP A 58 10.53 -1.40 -1.25
C ASP A 58 11.95 -1.10 -1.74
N GLN A 59 12.94 -1.79 -1.17
CA GLN A 59 14.36 -1.60 -1.40
C GLN A 59 14.96 -2.78 -2.18
N ALA A 60 15.68 -2.48 -3.27
CA ALA A 60 16.41 -3.49 -4.03
C ALA A 60 17.65 -3.97 -3.26
N VAL A 61 17.87 -5.29 -3.24
CA VAL A 61 19.05 -5.93 -2.65
C VAL A 61 19.80 -6.72 -3.72
N GLY A 62 21.08 -6.43 -3.86
CA GLY A 62 21.95 -7.11 -4.81
C GLY A 62 21.63 -6.82 -6.29
N ARG A 63 22.30 -7.57 -7.17
CA ARG A 63 22.10 -7.51 -8.62
C ARG A 63 20.82 -8.26 -9.01
N HIS A 64 20.13 -7.79 -10.05
CA HIS A 64 18.90 -8.41 -10.58
C HIS A 64 17.73 -8.50 -9.59
N SER A 65 17.62 -7.55 -8.66
CA SER A 65 16.44 -7.46 -7.79
C SER A 65 15.13 -7.44 -8.60
N ARG A 66 14.12 -8.17 -8.12
CA ARG A 66 12.76 -8.19 -8.70
C ARG A 66 11.91 -6.96 -8.33
N LEU A 67 12.51 -5.91 -7.76
CA LEU A 67 11.81 -4.69 -7.35
C LEU A 67 10.98 -4.07 -8.50
N ALA A 68 11.55 -3.96 -9.69
CA ALA A 68 10.87 -3.36 -10.84
C ALA A 68 9.64 -4.18 -11.28
N GLU A 69 9.74 -5.51 -11.21
CA GLU A 69 8.63 -6.42 -11.51
C GLU A 69 7.50 -6.25 -10.50
N LYS A 70 7.82 -6.26 -9.19
CA LYS A 70 6.83 -6.00 -8.14
C LYS A 70 6.13 -4.65 -8.35
N ARG A 71 6.89 -3.60 -8.70
CA ARG A 71 6.31 -2.27 -8.92
C ARG A 71 5.30 -2.27 -10.08
N ARG A 72 5.64 -2.94 -11.17
CA ARG A 72 4.77 -3.12 -12.33
C ARG A 72 3.50 -3.90 -12.03
N GLU A 73 3.61 -4.96 -11.24
CA GLU A 73 2.47 -5.84 -10.97
C GLU A 73 1.57 -5.29 -9.86
N VAL A 74 2.15 -4.66 -8.84
CA VAL A 74 1.45 -4.30 -7.61
C VAL A 74 1.02 -2.84 -7.55
N TYR A 75 1.82 -1.89 -8.07
CA TYR A 75 1.57 -0.46 -7.87
C TYR A 75 1.12 0.27 -9.13
N GLU A 76 1.77 0.00 -10.27
CA GLU A 76 1.46 0.66 -11.54
C GLU A 76 -0.03 0.59 -11.93
N PRO A 77 -0.77 -0.53 -11.72
CA PRO A 77 -2.20 -0.57 -12.03
C PRO A 77 -3.03 0.43 -11.22
N PHE A 78 -2.68 0.68 -9.95
CA PHE A 78 -3.39 1.64 -9.12
C PHE A 78 -3.00 3.09 -9.45
N PHE A 79 -1.73 3.33 -9.80
CA PHE A 79 -1.30 4.63 -10.29
C PHE A 79 -1.99 5.01 -11.60
N GLU A 80 -2.16 4.05 -12.52
CA GLU A 80 -2.92 4.29 -13.76
C GLU A 80 -4.39 4.60 -13.47
N ALA A 81 -5.03 3.88 -12.55
CA ALA A 81 -6.41 4.16 -12.15
C ALA A 81 -6.57 5.55 -11.50
N GLY A 82 -5.54 6.00 -10.77
CA GLY A 82 -5.47 7.31 -10.10
C GLY A 82 -4.85 8.43 -10.95
N ARG A 83 -4.60 8.23 -12.25
CA ARG A 83 -3.88 9.23 -13.09
C ARG A 83 -4.50 10.64 -13.10
N ASP A 84 -5.83 10.75 -12.99
CA ASP A 84 -6.56 12.04 -12.93
C ASP A 84 -6.93 12.45 -11.49
N ASP A 85 -6.31 11.83 -10.49
CA ASP A 85 -6.43 12.25 -9.10
C ASP A 85 -5.65 13.53 -8.83
N ASP A 86 -6.06 14.24 -7.80
CA ASP A 86 -5.43 15.47 -7.34
C ASP A 86 -4.18 15.21 -6.48
N PHE A 87 -4.14 14.06 -5.79
CA PHE A 87 -3.03 13.62 -4.95
C PHE A 87 -2.97 12.09 -4.91
N VAL A 88 -1.86 11.54 -4.44
CA VAL A 88 -1.74 10.13 -4.06
C VAL A 88 -1.60 10.02 -2.54
N GLY A 89 -2.42 9.18 -1.92
CA GLY A 89 -2.33 8.87 -0.50
C GLY A 89 -1.30 7.75 -0.27
N VAL A 90 -0.43 7.91 0.71
CA VAL A 90 0.60 6.94 1.07
C VAL A 90 0.35 6.41 2.47
N GLN A 91 0.21 5.09 2.58
CA GLN A 91 0.17 4.33 3.82
C GLN A 91 1.47 3.52 3.93
N THR A 92 2.31 3.83 4.91
CA THR A 92 3.63 3.19 5.05
C THR A 92 3.96 2.95 6.51
N TYR A 93 4.48 1.76 6.82
CA TYR A 93 4.80 1.35 8.19
C TYR A 93 6.23 0.82 8.34
N ASN A 94 6.77 0.20 7.29
CA ASN A 94 8.03 -0.49 7.28
C ASN A 94 8.67 -0.47 5.88
N ARG A 95 9.86 -1.07 5.76
CA ARG A 95 10.47 -1.39 4.47
C ARG A 95 10.26 -2.85 4.10
N THR A 96 10.31 -3.13 2.80
CA THR A 96 10.46 -4.49 2.27
C THR A 96 11.76 -4.58 1.49
N ARG A 97 12.55 -5.62 1.71
CA ARG A 97 13.79 -5.84 0.95
C ARG A 97 13.55 -6.90 -0.12
N ILE A 98 13.99 -6.65 -1.35
CA ILE A 98 13.68 -7.50 -2.50
C ILE A 98 14.96 -7.83 -3.26
N ASP A 99 15.27 -9.12 -3.39
CA ASP A 99 16.42 -9.63 -4.15
C ASP A 99 15.99 -10.28 -5.47
N ALA A 100 16.89 -11.04 -6.10
CA ALA A 100 16.62 -11.77 -7.34
C ALA A 100 15.64 -12.95 -7.17
N LYS A 101 15.38 -13.41 -5.94
CA LYS A 101 14.43 -14.48 -5.62
C LYS A 101 13.08 -13.93 -5.15
N GLY A 102 13.02 -12.69 -4.70
CA GLY A 102 11.79 -11.99 -4.34
C GLY A 102 11.94 -11.24 -3.02
N THR A 103 10.84 -11.14 -2.26
CA THR A 103 10.85 -10.51 -0.94
C THR A 103 11.69 -11.34 0.04
N LEU A 104 12.68 -10.69 0.65
CA LEU A 104 13.49 -11.26 1.72
C LEU A 104 12.68 -11.35 3.03
N PRO A 105 13.01 -12.31 3.90
CA PRO A 105 12.47 -12.34 5.26
C PRO A 105 12.74 -11.02 6.00
N LYS A 106 11.83 -10.70 6.93
CA LYS A 106 12.04 -9.62 7.90
C LYS A 106 13.37 -9.87 8.65
N PRO A 107 14.20 -8.84 8.89
CA PRO A 107 15.38 -9.01 9.72
C PRO A 107 15.00 -9.53 11.10
N ASN A 108 15.80 -10.43 11.68
CA ASN A 108 15.57 -10.96 13.03
C ASN A 108 16.28 -10.14 14.11
N ASP A 109 17.16 -9.23 13.71
CA ASP A 109 17.93 -8.34 14.57
C ASP A 109 17.28 -6.96 14.70
N GLY A 110 17.61 -6.26 15.78
CA GLY A 110 17.12 -4.91 16.04
C GLY A 110 15.79 -4.86 16.80
N LEU A 111 15.12 -3.71 16.72
CA LEU A 111 13.82 -3.49 17.31
C LEU A 111 12.72 -3.87 16.31
N HIS A 112 11.63 -4.42 16.82
CA HIS A 112 10.49 -4.83 16.01
C HIS A 112 9.18 -4.32 16.58
N SER A 113 8.21 -4.13 15.69
CA SER A 113 6.81 -3.93 16.07
C SER A 113 6.22 -5.19 16.70
N GLN A 114 5.03 -5.06 17.27
CA GLN A 114 4.21 -6.19 17.73
C GLN A 114 3.92 -7.22 16.62
N THR A 115 3.91 -6.80 15.36
CA THR A 115 3.69 -7.66 14.16
C THR A 115 4.99 -8.23 13.59
N GLY A 116 6.11 -8.05 14.31
CA GLY A 116 7.45 -8.53 13.92
C GLY A 116 8.07 -7.74 12.77
N ASP A 117 7.54 -6.55 12.44
CA ASP A 117 8.13 -5.67 11.42
C ASP A 117 9.34 -4.94 11.97
N GLU A 118 10.38 -4.78 11.15
CA GLU A 118 11.56 -3.99 11.51
C GLU A 118 11.15 -2.56 11.90
N PHE A 119 11.70 -2.07 13.01
CA PHE A 119 11.63 -0.66 13.38
C PHE A 119 12.41 0.17 12.33
N TYR A 120 11.69 0.72 11.35
CA TYR A 120 12.29 1.44 10.22
C TYR A 120 11.50 2.70 9.86
N PRO A 121 11.52 3.76 10.71
CA PRO A 121 10.76 5.00 10.47
C PRO A 121 11.16 5.72 9.17
N ALA A 122 12.41 5.52 8.72
CA ALA A 122 12.89 6.05 7.44
C ALA A 122 12.10 5.54 6.21
N ALA A 123 11.30 4.47 6.36
CA ALA A 123 10.44 3.94 5.30
C ALA A 123 9.50 5.01 4.73
N LEU A 124 8.98 5.91 5.58
CA LEU A 124 8.06 6.95 5.13
C LEU A 124 8.69 7.80 4.01
N GLY A 125 9.94 8.20 4.17
CA GLY A 125 10.65 8.99 3.17
C GLY A 125 10.85 8.22 1.85
N GLY A 126 11.14 6.92 1.92
CA GLY A 126 11.33 6.07 0.74
C GLY A 126 10.03 5.90 -0.05
N ALA A 127 8.94 5.56 0.63
CA ALA A 127 7.63 5.39 0.03
C ALA A 127 7.09 6.70 -0.58
N VAL A 128 7.21 7.83 0.13
CA VAL A 128 6.79 9.15 -0.37
C VAL A 128 7.57 9.53 -1.62
N ARG A 129 8.91 9.35 -1.62
CA ARG A 129 9.73 9.62 -2.81
C ARG A 129 9.32 8.74 -3.99
N TYR A 130 9.12 7.44 -3.76
CA TYR A 130 8.69 6.52 -4.81
C TYR A 130 7.32 6.90 -5.39
N ALA A 131 6.31 7.13 -4.55
CA ALA A 131 4.97 7.50 -4.99
C ALA A 131 4.98 8.82 -5.79
N HIS A 132 5.74 9.81 -5.33
CA HIS A 132 5.89 11.07 -6.06
C HIS A 132 6.61 10.88 -7.41
N GLN A 133 7.71 10.11 -7.45
CA GLN A 133 8.45 9.83 -8.68
C GLN A 133 7.61 9.07 -9.71
N ALA A 134 6.78 8.12 -9.27
CA ALA A 134 5.96 7.30 -10.15
C ALA A 134 4.74 8.04 -10.72
N THR A 135 4.19 9.00 -9.98
CA THR A 135 2.91 9.65 -10.34
C THR A 135 3.03 11.12 -10.72
N GLY A 136 4.09 11.81 -10.28
CA GLY A 136 4.23 13.27 -10.36
C GLY A 136 3.22 14.05 -9.49
N LYS A 137 2.41 13.37 -8.67
CA LYS A 137 1.33 13.98 -7.87
C LYS A 137 1.83 14.47 -6.51
N PRO A 138 1.17 15.47 -5.89
CA PRO A 138 1.30 15.71 -4.46
C PRO A 138 1.04 14.43 -3.67
N VAL A 139 1.81 14.22 -2.61
CA VAL A 139 1.66 13.06 -1.73
C VAL A 139 1.02 13.49 -0.42
N LEU A 140 -0.04 12.80 -0.01
CA LEU A 140 -0.63 12.91 1.32
C LEU A 140 -0.25 11.65 2.10
N VAL A 141 0.40 11.79 3.26
CA VAL A 141 0.61 10.66 4.17
C VAL A 141 -0.73 10.39 4.86
N THR A 142 -1.40 9.32 4.43
CA THR A 142 -2.73 8.94 4.93
C THR A 142 -2.64 7.99 6.11
N GLU A 143 -1.59 7.16 6.18
CA GLU A 143 -1.28 6.35 7.36
C GLU A 143 0.23 6.20 7.57
N ASN A 144 0.67 6.34 8.82
CA ASN A 144 2.01 6.00 9.27
C ASN A 144 1.99 5.76 10.77
N GLY A 145 2.76 4.78 11.24
CA GLY A 145 2.85 4.46 12.66
C GLY A 145 3.54 3.13 12.91
N ILE A 146 3.41 2.64 14.14
CA ILE A 146 3.97 1.36 14.55
C ILE A 146 3.09 0.72 15.63
N ALA A 147 2.94 -0.60 15.57
CA ALA A 147 2.33 -1.37 16.64
C ALA A 147 3.39 -1.61 17.73
N ASP A 148 3.19 -1.02 18.91
CA ASP A 148 4.13 -1.12 20.04
C ASP A 148 3.96 -2.47 20.76
N PRO A 149 5.01 -3.33 20.82
CA PRO A 149 4.91 -4.63 21.47
C PRO A 149 4.71 -4.56 22.99
N ASN A 150 5.15 -3.47 23.63
CA ASN A 150 5.08 -3.33 25.09
C ASN A 150 3.79 -2.64 25.55
N ALA A 151 3.04 -2.05 24.62
CA ALA A 151 1.86 -1.21 24.89
C ALA A 151 2.13 -0.06 25.89
N ASP A 152 3.40 0.35 26.05
CA ASP A 152 3.84 1.43 26.94
C ASP A 152 4.10 2.75 26.20
N ASP A 153 3.87 2.77 24.89
CA ASP A 153 3.97 3.92 23.99
C ASP A 153 5.40 4.38 23.66
N THR A 154 6.42 3.77 24.26
CA THR A 154 7.83 4.16 24.09
C THR A 154 8.32 3.93 22.67
N LEU A 155 7.88 2.85 22.02
CA LEU A 155 8.32 2.55 20.65
C LEU A 155 7.68 3.51 19.64
N ARG A 156 6.39 3.82 19.84
CA ARG A 156 5.67 4.78 18.98
C ARG A 156 6.26 6.18 19.06
N GLN A 157 6.60 6.64 20.27
CA GLN A 157 7.23 7.96 20.47
C GLN A 157 8.56 8.10 19.74
N ARG A 158 9.33 7.00 19.62
CA ARG A 158 10.60 6.99 18.89
C ARG A 158 10.43 6.89 17.38
N PHE A 159 9.28 6.41 16.90
CA PHE A 159 9.03 6.18 15.49
C PHE A 159 8.58 7.46 14.75
N LEU A 160 7.82 8.31 15.43
CA LEU A 160 7.31 9.59 14.92
C LEU A 160 8.36 10.71 15.01
#